data_AF-A0AB34AGJ7-F1
#
_entry.id   AF-A0AB34AGJ7-F1
#
_cell.length_a   1.000
_cell.length_b   1.000
_cell.length_c   1.000
_cell.angle_alpha   90.00
_cell.angle_beta   90.00
_cell.angle_gamma   90.00
#
_symmetry.space_group_name_H-M   'P 1'
#
loop_
_entity.id
_entity.type
_entity.pdbx_description
1 polymer ?
#
loop_
_entity_poly.entity_id
_entity_poly.type
_entity_poly.pdbx_seq_one_letter_code
_entity_poly.pdbx_strand_id
1 'polypeptide(L)' 'MVLSETIKVKYKIDTKGRNTVEMAKLLRDCGVKGFLYSINPRSIVMAVLPEDKAHNRKVLNELKGLVE' A
#
# COMPACT_ATOMS: atom_id res chain seq x y z
N MET A 1 -8.15 5.72 -12.32
CA MET A 1 -8.66 5.83 -10.93
C MET A 1 -9.09 7.26 -10.70
N VAL A 2 -10.34 7.48 -10.33
CA VAL A 2 -10.83 8.80 -9.89
C VAL A 2 -10.59 8.91 -8.39
N LEU A 3 -9.79 9.88 -7.95
CA LEU A 3 -9.41 9.98 -6.53
C LEU A 3 -10.62 10.24 -5.61
N SER A 4 -11.63 10.95 -6.09
CA SER A 4 -12.85 11.26 -5.33
C SER A 4 -13.69 10.03 -4.98
N GLU A 5 -13.53 8.92 -5.71
CA GLU A 5 -14.27 7.67 -5.49
C GLU A 5 -13.52 6.71 -4.55
N THR A 6 -12.38 7.14 -4.03
CA THR A 6 -11.46 6.26 -3.32
C THR A 6 -11.50 6.51 -1.82
N ILE A 7 -11.27 5.45 -1.06
CA ILE A 7 -11.20 5.50 0.39
C ILE A 7 -9.74 5.51 0.84
N LYS A 8 -9.44 6.26 1.89
CA LYS A 8 -8.13 6.21 2.55
C LYS A 8 -8.05 4.98 3.43
N VAL A 9 -7.10 4.09 3.16
CA VAL A 9 -6.86 2.87 3.91
C VAL A 9 -5.45 2.90 4.47
N LYS A 10 -5.33 2.65 5.78
CA LYS A 10 -4.04 2.50 6.45
C LYS A 10 -3.64 1.03 6.49
N TYR A 11 -2.47 0.71 5.95
CA TYR A 11 -1.86 -0.62 6.04
C TYR A 11 -0.64 -0.55 6.96
N LYS A 12 -0.63 -1.40 8.00
CA LYS A 12 0.58 -1.60 8.82
C LYS A 12 1.58 -2.40 7.98
N ILE A 13 2.78 -1.88 7.77
CA ILE A 13 3.89 -2.52 7.04
C ILE A 13 5.17 -1.78 7.44
N ASP A 14 6.26 -2.51 7.66
CA ASP A 14 7.55 -1.87 7.89
C ASP A 14 8.08 -1.30 6.57
N THR A 15 8.28 0.01 6.55
CA THR A 15 8.77 0.70 5.36
C THR A 15 10.26 0.50 5.14
N LYS A 16 10.99 0.00 6.15
CA LYS A 16 12.45 -0.21 6.13
C LYS A 16 13.23 1.05 5.69
N GLY A 17 12.74 2.23 6.05
CA GLY A 17 13.35 3.50 5.70
C GLY A 17 13.21 3.94 4.24
N ARG A 18 12.42 3.22 3.43
CA ARG A 18 12.15 3.59 2.02
C ARG A 18 11.50 4.95 1.92
N ASN A 19 11.84 5.71 0.88
CA ASN A 19 11.13 6.93 0.52
C ASN A 19 9.81 6.62 -0.23
N THR A 20 9.00 7.65 -0.49
CA THR A 20 7.70 7.51 -1.15
C THR A 20 7.80 6.87 -2.54
N VAL A 21 8.83 7.18 -3.32
CA VAL A 21 8.99 6.66 -4.69
C VAL A 21 9.35 5.19 -4.66
N GLU A 22 10.31 4.80 -3.82
CA GLU A 22 10.72 3.41 -3.63
C GLU A 22 9.57 2.56 -3.13
N MET A 23 8.80 3.08 -2.16
CA MET A 23 7.65 2.37 -1.62
C MET A 23 6.53 2.24 -2.66
N ALA A 24 6.23 3.29 -3.42
CA ALA A 24 5.23 3.22 -4.49
C ALA A 24 5.63 2.20 -5.56
N LYS A 25 6.91 2.14 -5.93
CA LYS A 25 7.44 1.16 -6.88
C LYS A 25 7.30 -0.27 -6.34
N LEU A 26 7.73 -0.54 -5.11
CA LEU A 26 7.58 -1.84 -4.46
C LEU A 26 6.11 -2.30 -4.44
N LEU A 27 5.20 -1.43 -4.00
CA LEU A 27 3.77 -1.75 -3.94
C LEU A 27 3.21 -2.12 -5.32
N ARG A 28 3.61 -1.37 -6.35
CA ARG A 28 3.22 -1.63 -7.73
C ARG A 28 3.77 -2.97 -8.24
N ASP A 29 5.04 -3.24 -7.99
CA ASP A 29 5.72 -4.47 -8.40
C ASP A 29 5.09 -5.71 -7.73
N CYS A 30 4.55 -5.56 -6.52
CA CYS A 30 3.79 -6.61 -5.84
C CYS A 30 2.31 -6.68 -6.24
N GLY A 31 1.83 -5.80 -7.13
CA GLY A 31 0.44 -5.81 -7.61
C GLY A 31 -0.57 -5.18 -6.66
N VAL A 32 -0.12 -4.33 -5.71
CA VAL A 32 -1.01 -3.49 -4.90
C VAL A 32 -1.56 -2.37 -5.77
N LYS A 33 -2.87 -2.18 -5.72
CA LYS A 33 -3.59 -1.17 -6.52
C LYS A 33 -3.92 0.07 -5.71
N GLY A 34 -3.89 1.23 -6.36
CA GLY A 34 -4.26 2.50 -5.76
C GLY A 34 -3.10 3.49 -5.73
N PHE A 35 -3.24 4.54 -4.93
CA PHE A 35 -2.30 5.65 -4.87
C PHE A 35 -1.71 5.78 -3.46
N LEU A 36 -0.38 5.82 -3.35
CA LEU A 36 0.30 6.03 -2.06
C LEU A 36 0.12 7.49 -1.61
N TYR A 37 -0.63 7.69 -0.53
CA TYR A 37 -0.95 9.01 0.00
C TYR A 37 0.10 9.49 1.01
N SER A 38 0.54 8.60 1.92
CA SER A 38 1.60 8.92 2.86
C SER A 38 2.34 7.68 3.36
N ILE A 39 3.58 7.91 3.81
CA ILE A 39 4.48 6.89 4.34
C ILE A 39 4.88 7.26 5.77
N ASN A 40 4.85 6.29 6.67
CA ASN A 40 5.34 6.38 8.04
C ASN A 40 6.19 5.13 8.33
N PRO A 41 7.14 5.16 9.28
CA PRO A 41 8.07 4.06 9.50
C PRO A 41 7.43 2.66 9.55
N ARG A 42 6.26 2.53 10.19
CA ARG A 42 5.55 1.25 10.38
C ARG A 42 4.19 1.16 9.68
N SER A 43 3.87 2.10 8.79
CA SER A 43 2.59 2.05 8.06
C SER A 43 2.55 2.98 6.86
N ILE A 44 1.76 2.60 5.86
CA ILE A 44 1.40 3.46 4.74
C ILE A 44 -0.08 3.81 4.76
N VAL A 45 -0.43 4.93 4.15
CA VAL A 45 -1.82 5.28 3.82
C VAL A 45 -1.95 5.29 2.30
N MET A 46 -2.94 4.58 1.80
CA MET A 46 -3.25 4.53 0.38
C MET A 46 -4.66 5.01 0.11
N ALA A 47 -4.85 5.74 -0.98
CA ALA A 47 -6.15 5.94 -1.60
C ALA A 47 -6.45 4.70 -2.48
N VAL A 48 -7.55 4.02 -2.22
CA VAL A 48 -7.88 2.72 -2.82
C VAL A 48 -9.36 2.69 -3.21
N LEU A 49 -9.69 2.11 -4.36
CA LEU A 49 -11.08 1.81 -4.70
C LEU A 49 -11.65 0.75 -3.73
N PRO A 50 -12.91 0.85 -3.29
CA PRO A 50 -13.48 -0.12 -2.34
C PRO A 50 -13.35 -1.59 -2.78
N GLU A 51 -13.47 -1.86 -4.09
CA GLU A 51 -13.32 -3.19 -4.69
C GLU A 51 -11.91 -3.79 -4.55
N ASP A 52 -10.86 -2.96 -4.60
CA ASP A 52 -9.47 -3.42 -4.53
C ASP A 52 -8.99 -3.64 -3.08
N LYS A 53 -9.78 -3.24 -2.08
CA LYS A 53 -9.41 -3.32 -0.66
C LYS A 53 -9.09 -4.75 -0.21
N ALA A 54 -9.91 -5.73 -0.63
CA ALA A 54 -9.72 -7.13 -0.27
C ALA A 54 -8.45 -7.71 -0.92
N HIS A 55 -8.25 -7.44 -2.21
CA HIS A 55 -7.06 -7.82 -2.97
C HIS A 55 -5.78 -7.27 -2.32
N ASN A 56 -5.72 -5.96 -2.10
CA ASN A 56 -4.55 -5.30 -1.51
C ASN A 56 -4.21 -5.84 -0.12
N ARG A 57 -5.23 -6.16 0.70
CA ARG A 57 -5.01 -6.74 2.02
C ARG A 57 -4.32 -8.10 1.94
N LYS A 58 -4.71 -8.94 0.97
CA LYS A 58 -4.09 -10.24 0.73
C LYS A 58 -2.62 -10.08 0.30
N VAL A 59 -2.37 -9.30 -0.74
CA VAL A 59 -1.02 -9.01 -1.26
C VAL A 59 -0.10 -8.44 -0.16
N LEU A 60 -0.58 -7.48 0.62
CA LEU A 60 0.21 -6.85 1.68
C LEU A 60 0.48 -7.77 2.87
N ASN A 61 -0.40 -8.74 3.14
CA ASN A 61 -0.14 -9.75 4.16
C ASN A 61 0.93 -10.75 3.70
N GLU A 62 0.93 -11.13 2.42
CA GLU A 62 2.00 -11.96 1.83
C GLU A 62 3.35 -11.22 1.85
N LEU A 63 3.35 -9.92 1.54
CA LEU A 63 4.52 -9.04 1.66
C LEU A 63 5.10 -8.95 3.07
N LYS A 64 4.26 -8.99 4.12
CA LYS A 64 4.77 -9.01 5.50
C LYS A 64 5.52 -10.29 5.83
N GLY A 65 5.09 -11.43 5.27
CA GLY A 65 5.76 -12.72 5.47
C GLY A 65 7.03 -12.88 4.66
N LEU A 66 7.21 -12.12 3.58
CA LEU A 66 8.45 -12.11 2.76
C LEU A 66 9.55 -11.22 3.35
N VAL A 67 9.23 -10.43 4.37
CA VAL A 67 10.10 -9.45 5.01
C VAL A 67 10.44 -9.99 6.40
N GLU A 68 11.05 -11.16 6.45
CA GLU A 68 11.81 -11.65 7.62
C GLU A 68 13.31 -11.39 7.42
#